data_AF-A0A3D0THS1-F1
#
_entry.id   AF-A0A3D0THS1-F1
#
_cell.length_a   1.000
_cell.length_b   1.000
_cell.length_c   1.000
_cell.angle_alpha   90.00
_cell.angle_beta   90.00
_cell.angle_gamma   90.00
#
_symmetry.space_group_name_H-M   'P 1'
#
loop_
_entity.id
_entity.type
_entity.pdbx_description
1 polymer ?
#
loop_
_entity_poly.entity_id
_entity_poly.type
_entity_poly.pdbx_seq_one_letter_code
_entity_poly.pdbx_strand_id
1 'polypeptide(L)' 'MNYQIEPLQTEDWPQVRSIYAESISTGVSTFDTKPPNWKDWDS' A
#
# COMPACT_ATOMS: atom_id res chain seq x y z
N MET A 1 -22.34 7.86 7.22
CA MET A 1 -21.20 7.83 6.28
C MET A 1 -21.37 6.60 5.43
N ASN A 2 -21.48 6.80 4.11
CA ASN A 2 -21.49 5.70 3.16
C ASN A 2 -20.09 5.60 2.57
N TYR A 3 -19.47 4.44 2.72
CA TYR A 3 -18.19 4.13 2.09
C TYR A 3 -18.46 3.12 0.97
N GLN A 4 -17.83 3.32 -0.18
CA GLN A 4 -17.88 2.39 -1.30
C GLN A 4 -16.50 1.73 -1.41
N ILE A 5 -16.50 0.44 -1.70
CA ILE A 5 -15.27 -0.33 -1.94
C ILE A 5 -15.10 -0.43 -3.44
N GLU A 6 -13.95 0.03 -3.92
CA GLU A 6 -13.62 0.09 -5.35
C GLU A 6 -12.26 -0.59 -5.61
N PRO A 7 -12.00 -1.09 -6.83
CA PRO A 7 -10.70 -1.62 -7.20
C PRO A 7 -9.63 -0.54 -7.13
N LEU A 8 -8.50 -0.86 -6.50
CA LEU A 8 -7.37 0.06 -6.37
C LEU A 8 -6.84 0.46 -7.75
N GLN A 9 -6.75 1.76 -8.02
CA GLN A 9 -6.16 2.27 -9.26
C GLN A 9 -4.71 2.71 -9.02
N THR A 10 -3.95 2.85 -10.11
CA THR A 10 -2.56 3.33 -10.06
C THR A 10 -2.44 4.72 -9.42
N GLU A 11 -3.48 5.55 -9.53
CA GLU A 11 -3.53 6.91 -8.97
C GLU A 11 -3.66 6.92 -7.45
N ASP A 12 -4.26 5.88 -6.86
CA ASP A 12 -4.41 5.71 -5.41
C ASP A 12 -3.11 5.19 -4.77
N TRP A 13 -2.24 4.59 -5.59
CA TRP A 13 -1.04 3.91 -5.13
C TRP A 13 -0.12 4.77 -4.25
N PRO A 14 0.16 6.05 -4.54
CA PRO A 14 1.01 6.87 -3.68
C PRO A 14 0.53 6.92 -2.23
N GLN A 15 -0.79 6.96 -2.02
CA GLN A 15 -1.38 6.99 -0.68
C GLN A 15 -1.29 5.62 0.00
N VAL A 16 -1.66 4.54 -0.70
CA VAL A 16 -1.56 3.17 -0.18
C VAL A 16 -0.11 2.83 0.18
N ARG A 17 0.84 3.21 -0.69
CA ARG A 17 2.27 3.01 -0.49
C ARG A 17 2.78 3.71 0.78
N SER A 18 2.26 4.91 1.10
CA SER A 18 2.63 5.62 2.33
C SER A 18 2.18 4.84 3.57
N ILE A 19 0.91 4.41 3.60
CA ILE A 19 0.35 3.62 4.70
C ILE A 19 1.11 2.30 4.87
N TYR A 20 1.45 1.65 3.76
CA TYR A 20 2.25 0.43 3.77
C TYR A 20 3.69 0.68 4.26
N ALA A 21 4.30 1.83 3.94
CA ALA A 21 5.63 2.20 4.44
C ALA A 21 5.64 2.38 5.97
N GLU A 22 4.58 2.96 6.52
CA GLU A 22 4.43 3.10 7.98
C GLU A 22 4.38 1.73 8.66
N SER A 23 3.68 0.76 8.06
CA SER A 23 3.62 -0.60 8.61
C SER A 23 5.00 -1.29 8.61
N ILE A 24 5.80 -1.11 7.56
CA ILE A 24 7.19 -1.57 7.48
C ILE A 24 8.04 -0.93 8.58
N SER A 25 7.89 0.38 8.82
CA SER A 25 8.67 1.10 9.82
C SER A 25 8.50 0.54 11.23
N THR A 26 7.37 -0.08 11.53
CA THR A 26 7.15 -0.74 12.84
C THR A 26 7.84 -2.10 12.95
N GLY A 27 8.18 -2.74 11.82
CA GLY A 27 8.79 -4.06 11.77
C GLY A 27 7.88 -5.21 12.24
N VAL A 28 6.58 -4.96 12.45
CA VAL A 28 5.63 -5.97 12.95
C VAL A 28 4.78 -6.56 11.82
N SER A 29 4.54 -5.78 10.76
CA SER A 29 3.52 -6.11 9.75
C SER A 29 4.02 -6.93 8.57
N THR A 30 5.30 -6.85 8.22
CA THR A 30 5.90 -7.56 7.07
C THR A 30 7.42 -7.71 7.27
N PHE A 31 8.04 -8.62 6.52
CA PHE A 31 9.50 -8.76 6.41
C PHE A 31 10.11 -7.83 5.36
N ASP A 32 9.27 -7.13 4.59
CA ASP A 32 9.74 -6.15 3.61
C ASP A 32 10.45 -4.98 4.30
N THR A 33 11.51 -4.50 3.68
CA THR A 33 12.30 -3.35 4.16
C THR A 33 11.92 -2.04 3.49
N LYS A 34 11.16 -2.10 2.39
CA LYS A 34 10.65 -0.94 1.66
C LYS A 34 9.37 -1.33 0.91
N PRO A 35 8.45 -0.37 0.67
CA PRO A 35 7.27 -0.66 -0.13
C PRO A 35 7.65 -1.00 -1.58
N PRO A 36 6.95 -1.93 -2.23
CA PRO A 36 7.15 -2.25 -3.64
C PRO A 36 6.82 -1.05 -4.56
N ASN A 37 7.05 -1.21 -5.87
CA ASN A 37 6.48 -0.32 -6.87
C ASN A 37 5.06 -0.80 -7.24
N TRP A 38 4.31 0.01 -8.00
CA TRP A 38 2.94 -0.33 -8.40
C TRP A 38 2.86 -1.64 -9.19
N LYS A 39 3.77 -1.84 -10.15
CA LYS A 39 3.74 -3.00 -11.03
C LYS A 39 3.92 -4.31 -10.28
N ASP A 40 4.83 -4.33 -9.30
CA ASP A 40 5.07 -5.51 -8.46
C ASP A 40 3.89 -5.79 -7.51
N TRP A 41 3.13 -4.76 -7.16
CA TRP A 41 1.91 -4.89 -6.35
C TRP A 41 0.71 -5.41 -7.15
N ASP A 42 0.56 -4.95 -8.39
CA ASP A 42 -0.55 -5.24 -9.31
C ASP A 42 -0.25 -6.42 -10.27
N SER A 43 0.71 -7.28 -9.91
CA SER A 43 1.09 -8.48 -10.69
C SER A 43 0.31 -9.73 -10.29
#